data_AF-A0A1Q3KMS7-F1
#
_entry.id   AF-A0A1Q3KMS7-F1
#
_cell.length_a   1.000
_cell.length_b   1.000
_cell.length_c   1.000
_cell.angle_alpha   90.00
_cell.angle_beta   90.00
_cell.angle_gamma   90.00
#
_symmetry.space_group_name_H-M   'P 1'
#
loop_
_entity.id
_entity.type
_entity.pdbx_description
1 polymer ?
#
loop_
_entity_poly.entity_id
_entity_poly.type
_entity_poly.pdbx_seq_one_letter_code
_entity_poly.pdbx_strand_id
1 'polypeptide(L)'
;MGDGAAEFRMIVAPEVGFGRIAQTMADIGLVAGPDDAVTAPAIPGEREFAYWTSPNDAGRVHYSFNPAVALRVLTFSGSSALGWHASASEGLAQLRPLEIAALLQSSSRRDVLLGLYAAAELRTIGLIADVDALRIHTDRRISQTAAQVAEKLALALVSIGAERLAAAGRRHPDRSAVFAHLGDAPDRCEILRWLLHDGHGGSSETVKLLRSGLTDADWRVRVTAMMVTGRLKLQVLWQEVRQMELPTTSRSGLDARGRSLLMAARKAVLSEIADESLPQDDSAGAVLTRELRDAIAGRNGAARGEVGEWVDGWVSVGTPGQRPR
;
A
#
# COMPACT_ATOMS: atom_id res chain seq x y z
N MET A 1 18.24 -8.99 -18.19
CA MET A 1 17.01 -9.11 -17.37
C MET A 1 16.12 -10.09 -18.12
N GLY A 2 16.00 -11.32 -17.63
CA GLY A 2 15.05 -12.26 -18.23
C GLY A 2 13.66 -11.70 -18.01
N ASP A 3 12.91 -11.52 -19.10
CA ASP A 3 11.51 -11.15 -19.03
C ASP A 3 10.83 -12.21 -18.17
N GLY A 4 10.47 -11.84 -16.94
CA GLY A 4 9.91 -12.76 -15.96
C GLY A 4 8.55 -13.18 -16.47
N ALA A 5 8.51 -14.24 -17.27
CA ALA A 5 7.30 -14.73 -17.90
C ALA A 5 6.21 -14.85 -16.83
N ALA A 6 5.04 -14.26 -17.12
CA ALA A 6 3.94 -14.23 -16.18
C ALA A 6 3.60 -15.67 -15.73
N GLU A 7 3.51 -15.86 -14.42
CA GLU A 7 3.17 -17.13 -13.79
C GLU A 7 1.78 -17.02 -13.16
N PHE A 8 0.89 -17.95 -13.51
CA PHE A 8 -0.46 -18.02 -12.96
C PHE A 8 -0.61 -19.31 -12.17
N ARG A 9 -1.24 -19.24 -11.00
CA ARG A 9 -1.48 -20.40 -10.13
C ARG A 9 -2.98 -20.66 -9.99
N MET A 10 -3.32 -21.92 -9.83
CA MET A 10 -4.69 -22.40 -9.56
C MET A 10 -4.62 -23.51 -8.52
N ILE A 11 -5.50 -23.45 -7.53
CA ILE A 11 -5.70 -24.55 -6.58
C ILE A 11 -6.95 -25.29 -7.03
N VAL A 12 -6.77 -26.53 -7.49
CA VAL A 12 -7.86 -27.36 -7.96
C VAL A 12 -8.61 -27.92 -6.75
N ALA A 13 -9.95 -27.93 -6.81
CA ALA A 13 -10.79 -28.44 -5.73
C ALA A 13 -10.47 -29.92 -5.42
N PRO A 14 -10.51 -30.34 -4.14
CA PRO A 14 -10.02 -31.65 -3.73
C PRO A 14 -10.81 -32.83 -4.33
N GLU A 15 -12.05 -32.59 -4.78
CA GLU A 15 -12.93 -33.57 -5.43
C GLU A 15 -12.51 -33.87 -6.89
N VAL A 16 -11.72 -33.00 -7.50
CA VAL A 16 -11.24 -33.17 -8.88
C VAL A 16 -9.94 -33.97 -8.86
N GLY A 17 -10.01 -35.21 -9.37
CA GLY A 17 -8.85 -36.09 -9.44
C GLY A 17 -7.92 -35.83 -10.63
N PHE A 18 -6.69 -36.37 -10.57
CA PHE A 18 -5.66 -36.17 -11.59
C PHE A 18 -6.11 -36.53 -13.02
N GLY A 19 -6.89 -37.61 -13.21
CA GLY A 19 -7.36 -38.00 -14.54
C GLY A 19 -8.19 -36.91 -15.23
N ARG A 20 -9.04 -36.21 -14.48
CA ARG A 20 -9.82 -35.07 -15.01
C ARG A 20 -8.91 -33.89 -15.35
N ILE A 21 -7.93 -33.59 -14.51
CA ILE A 21 -6.93 -32.54 -14.75
C ILE A 21 -6.16 -32.83 -16.04
N ALA A 22 -5.63 -34.05 -16.18
CA ALA A 22 -4.86 -34.46 -17.35
C ALA A 22 -5.69 -34.37 -18.64
N GLN A 23 -6.97 -34.78 -18.59
CA GLN A 23 -7.88 -34.63 -19.72
C GLN A 23 -8.09 -33.15 -20.08
N THR A 24 -8.32 -32.28 -19.10
CA THR A 24 -8.49 -30.84 -19.35
C THR A 24 -7.23 -30.21 -19.96
N MET A 25 -6.03 -30.62 -19.52
CA MET A 25 -4.79 -30.14 -20.15
C MET A 25 -4.68 -30.60 -21.62
N ALA A 26 -5.07 -31.84 -21.91
CA ALA A 26 -5.12 -32.35 -23.29
C ALA A 26 -6.15 -31.61 -24.15
N ASP A 27 -7.33 -31.30 -23.61
CA ASP A 27 -8.39 -30.54 -24.29
C ASP A 27 -7.94 -29.11 -24.66
N ILE A 28 -7.03 -28.52 -23.86
CA ILE A 28 -6.39 -27.22 -24.12
C ILE A 28 -5.28 -27.33 -25.18
N GLY A 29 -4.95 -28.54 -25.64
CA GLY A 29 -3.90 -28.81 -26.63
C GLY A 29 -2.49 -28.93 -26.03
N LEU A 30 -2.38 -29.12 -24.72
CA LEU A 30 -1.10 -29.37 -24.05
C LEU A 30 -0.75 -30.85 -24.09
N VAL A 31 0.53 -31.15 -24.30
CA VAL A 31 1.05 -32.53 -24.35
C VAL A 31 1.72 -32.86 -23.02
N ALA A 32 1.36 -34.00 -22.44
CA ALA A 32 1.98 -34.46 -21.20
C ALA A 32 3.48 -34.73 -21.41
N GLY A 33 4.29 -34.25 -20.46
CA GLY A 33 5.71 -34.60 -20.41
C GLY A 33 5.93 -36.09 -20.09
N PRO A 34 7.14 -36.61 -20.32
CA PRO A 34 7.53 -37.96 -19.88
C PRO A 34 7.27 -38.15 -18.38
N ASP A 35 6.91 -39.38 -18.02
CA ASP A 35 6.74 -39.78 -16.63
C ASP A 35 8.12 -40.11 -16.05
N ASP A 36 8.72 -39.13 -15.37
CA ASP A 36 10.03 -39.26 -14.75
C ASP A 36 9.95 -39.78 -13.30
N ALA A 37 8.77 -40.22 -12.84
CA ALA A 37 8.58 -40.69 -11.47
C ALA A 37 9.34 -42.01 -11.22
N VAL A 38 10.33 -41.95 -10.32
CA VAL A 38 11.13 -43.12 -9.90
C VAL A 38 10.36 -44.02 -8.92
N THR A 39 9.31 -43.50 -8.28
CA THR A 39 8.54 -44.19 -7.23
C THR A 39 7.07 -44.24 -7.59
N ALA A 40 6.40 -45.34 -7.24
CA ALA A 40 4.96 -45.46 -7.42
C ALA A 40 4.23 -44.37 -6.60
N PRO A 41 3.13 -43.78 -7.11
CA PRO A 41 2.42 -42.74 -6.39
C PRO A 41 1.86 -43.23 -5.06
N ALA A 42 1.84 -42.35 -4.04
CA ALA A 42 1.30 -42.68 -2.72
C ALA A 42 -0.20 -43.07 -2.76
N ILE A 43 -0.95 -42.54 -3.73
CA ILE A 43 -2.36 -42.86 -3.96
C ILE A 43 -2.52 -43.39 -5.40
N PRO A 44 -3.06 -44.60 -5.60
CA PRO A 44 -3.29 -45.13 -6.95
C PRO A 44 -4.11 -44.18 -7.82
N GLY A 45 -3.60 -43.85 -9.01
CA GLY A 45 -4.25 -42.95 -9.97
C GLY A 45 -4.01 -41.45 -9.74
N GLU A 46 -3.36 -41.06 -8.64
CA GLU A 46 -3.01 -39.67 -8.34
C GLU A 46 -1.50 -39.49 -8.37
N ARG A 47 -0.99 -38.80 -9.39
CA ARG A 47 0.43 -38.46 -9.44
C ARG A 47 0.76 -37.38 -8.41
N GLU A 48 1.97 -37.41 -7.85
CA GLU A 48 2.46 -36.31 -6.99
C GLU A 48 2.96 -35.13 -7.82
N PHE A 49 3.51 -35.41 -9.00
CA PHE A 49 4.03 -34.41 -9.92
C PHE A 49 3.70 -34.79 -11.35
N ALA A 50 3.38 -33.78 -12.16
CA ALA A 50 3.26 -33.92 -13.60
C ALA A 50 3.54 -32.56 -14.25
N TYR A 51 3.79 -32.57 -15.55
CA TYR A 51 3.81 -31.34 -16.31
C TYR A 51 3.32 -31.56 -17.73
N TRP A 52 2.86 -30.47 -18.34
CA TRP A 52 2.48 -30.44 -19.75
C TRP A 52 3.18 -29.28 -20.44
N THR A 53 3.46 -29.44 -21.72
CA THR A 53 4.11 -28.43 -22.57
C THR A 53 3.27 -28.15 -23.80
N SER A 54 3.37 -26.93 -24.32
CA SER A 54 2.79 -26.60 -25.63
C SER A 54 3.74 -26.99 -26.76
N PRO A 55 3.26 -27.58 -27.85
CA PRO A 55 4.08 -27.77 -29.05
C PRO A 55 4.36 -26.43 -29.78
N ASN A 56 3.56 -25.40 -29.51
CA ASN A 56 3.57 -24.12 -30.23
C ASN A 56 4.20 -22.96 -29.42
N ASP A 57 4.52 -23.18 -28.15
CA ASP A 57 5.06 -22.17 -27.22
C ASP A 57 6.01 -22.85 -26.23
N ALA A 58 7.04 -22.14 -25.77
CA ALA A 58 7.94 -22.60 -24.71
C ALA A 58 7.28 -22.65 -23.31
N GLY A 59 5.98 -22.36 -23.23
CA GLY A 59 5.20 -22.42 -22.00
C GLY A 59 4.94 -23.85 -21.50
N ARG A 60 4.71 -23.95 -20.19
CA ARG A 60 4.57 -25.20 -19.45
C ARG A 60 3.54 -25.06 -18.32
N VAL A 61 2.88 -26.16 -17.99
CA VAL A 61 1.98 -26.29 -16.84
C VAL A 61 2.57 -27.24 -15.80
N HIS A 62 2.91 -26.65 -14.66
CA HIS A 62 2.98 -27.17 -13.30
C HIS A 62 1.87 -28.09 -12.83
N TYR A 63 2.10 -29.34 -12.41
CA TYR A 63 1.21 -29.98 -11.43
C TYR A 63 1.99 -30.52 -10.24
N SER A 64 1.47 -30.22 -9.05
CA SER A 64 1.88 -30.86 -7.80
C SER A 64 0.67 -31.26 -6.95
N PHE A 65 0.83 -32.36 -6.21
CA PHE A 65 -0.18 -32.88 -5.30
C PHE A 65 0.41 -33.20 -3.94
N ASN A 66 -0.19 -32.65 -2.89
CA ASN A 66 0.12 -32.99 -1.51
C ASN A 66 -0.97 -33.95 -0.97
N PRO A 67 -0.70 -35.26 -0.88
CA PRO A 67 -1.70 -36.25 -0.48
C PRO A 67 -2.17 -36.07 0.97
N ALA A 68 -1.37 -35.45 1.84
CA ALA A 68 -1.71 -35.29 3.26
C ALA A 68 -2.93 -34.37 3.49
N VAL A 69 -3.14 -33.40 2.58
CA VAL A 69 -4.25 -32.44 2.64
C VAL A 69 -5.12 -32.46 1.38
N ALA A 70 -4.79 -33.32 0.40
CA ALA A 70 -5.36 -33.31 -0.95
C ALA A 70 -5.27 -31.96 -1.68
N LEU A 71 -4.17 -31.23 -1.48
CA LEU A 71 -3.92 -29.97 -2.19
C LEU A 71 -3.37 -30.27 -3.59
N ARG A 72 -4.05 -29.77 -4.62
CA ARG A 72 -3.62 -29.85 -6.02
C ARG A 72 -3.33 -28.46 -6.53
N VAL A 73 -2.12 -28.24 -7.03
CA VAL A 73 -1.68 -26.94 -7.55
C VAL A 73 -1.36 -27.07 -9.03
N LEU A 74 -1.95 -26.20 -9.83
CA LEU A 74 -1.54 -25.98 -11.22
C LEU A 74 -0.80 -24.66 -11.35
N THR A 75 0.35 -24.68 -12.01
CA THR A 75 1.20 -23.50 -12.23
C THR A 75 1.45 -23.31 -13.72
N PHE A 76 0.83 -22.30 -14.32
CA PHE A 76 0.93 -21.98 -15.73
C PHE A 76 2.03 -20.94 -15.94
N SER A 77 2.93 -21.18 -16.89
CA SER A 77 4.02 -20.26 -17.23
C SER A 77 4.26 -20.22 -18.73
N GLY A 78 4.72 -19.07 -19.23
CA GLY A 78 4.94 -18.83 -20.67
C GLY A 78 4.00 -17.77 -21.24
N SER A 79 4.17 -17.46 -22.53
CA SER A 79 3.41 -16.37 -23.18
C SER A 79 1.91 -16.65 -23.26
N SER A 80 1.53 -17.93 -23.35
CA SER A 80 0.13 -18.38 -23.41
C SER A 80 -0.47 -18.74 -22.05
N ALA A 81 0.27 -18.53 -20.95
CA ALA A 81 -0.12 -19.02 -19.61
C ALA A 81 -1.46 -18.49 -19.12
N LEU A 82 -1.77 -17.21 -19.39
CA LEU A 82 -3.05 -16.60 -19.03
C LEU A 82 -4.22 -17.27 -19.77
N GLY A 83 -4.04 -17.57 -21.06
CA GLY A 83 -5.05 -18.25 -21.87
C GLY A 83 -5.33 -19.67 -21.37
N TRP A 84 -4.27 -20.43 -21.09
CA TRP A 84 -4.41 -21.78 -20.52
C TRP A 84 -5.05 -21.77 -19.14
N HIS A 85 -4.69 -20.81 -18.29
CA HIS A 85 -5.31 -20.65 -16.97
C HIS A 85 -6.81 -20.37 -17.08
N ALA A 86 -7.21 -19.49 -18.00
CA ALA A 86 -8.62 -19.18 -18.25
C ALA A 86 -9.39 -20.42 -18.74
N SER A 87 -8.88 -21.13 -19.75
CA SER A 87 -9.50 -22.36 -20.26
C SER A 87 -9.58 -23.47 -19.21
N ALA A 88 -8.53 -23.65 -18.40
CA ALA A 88 -8.55 -24.61 -17.30
C ALA A 88 -9.60 -24.24 -16.24
N SER A 89 -9.79 -22.95 -15.97
CA SER A 89 -10.77 -22.44 -14.99
C SER A 89 -12.22 -22.72 -15.40
N GLU A 90 -12.49 -22.87 -16.70
CA GLU A 90 -13.81 -23.26 -17.21
C GLU A 90 -14.07 -24.77 -17.03
N GLY A 91 -13.02 -25.58 -17.11
CA GLY A 91 -13.11 -27.05 -17.09
C GLY A 91 -12.92 -27.70 -15.72
N LEU A 92 -12.33 -26.99 -14.75
CA LEU A 92 -11.95 -27.49 -13.43
C LEU A 92 -12.57 -26.64 -12.31
N ALA A 93 -13.19 -27.31 -11.34
CA ALA A 93 -13.54 -26.66 -10.08
C ALA A 93 -12.26 -26.28 -9.31
N GLN A 94 -12.23 -25.06 -8.79
CA GLN A 94 -11.07 -24.49 -8.11
C GLN A 94 -11.44 -23.90 -6.75
N LEU A 95 -10.48 -23.90 -5.82
CA LEU A 95 -10.59 -23.19 -4.55
C LEU A 95 -10.23 -21.72 -4.77
N ARG A 96 -11.23 -20.85 -4.66
CA ARG A 96 -11.13 -19.39 -4.69
C ARG A 96 -10.98 -18.83 -3.28
N PRO A 97 -10.62 -17.54 -3.12
CA PRO A 97 -10.40 -16.94 -1.80
C PRO A 97 -11.56 -17.13 -0.81
N LEU A 98 -12.81 -17.09 -1.28
CA LEU A 98 -13.98 -17.31 -0.42
C LEU A 98 -14.09 -18.76 0.07
N GLU A 99 -13.83 -19.75 -0.81
CA GLU A 99 -13.82 -21.16 -0.44
C GLU A 99 -12.64 -21.48 0.50
N ILE A 100 -11.49 -20.85 0.28
CA ILE A 100 -10.33 -20.97 1.19
C ILE A 100 -10.65 -20.38 2.57
N ALA A 101 -11.30 -19.22 2.63
CA ALA A 101 -11.76 -18.64 3.90
C ALA A 101 -12.69 -19.61 4.65
N ALA A 102 -13.62 -20.25 3.95
CA ALA A 102 -14.51 -21.25 4.55
C ALA A 102 -13.73 -22.47 5.10
N LEU A 103 -12.71 -22.93 4.38
CA LEU A 103 -11.83 -24.01 4.85
C LEU A 103 -11.07 -23.64 6.13
N LEU A 104 -10.59 -22.39 6.26
CA LEU A 104 -9.91 -21.89 7.45
C LEU A 104 -10.81 -21.86 8.70
N GLN A 105 -12.13 -21.77 8.50
CA GLN A 105 -13.15 -21.77 9.56
C GLN A 105 -13.75 -23.16 9.83
N SER A 106 -13.29 -24.21 9.12
CA SER A 106 -13.80 -25.58 9.27
C SER A 106 -13.41 -26.18 10.63
N SER A 107 -14.26 -27.04 11.17
CA SER A 107 -13.93 -27.86 12.35
C SER A 107 -13.05 -29.07 11.99
N SER A 108 -12.94 -29.41 10.70
CA SER A 108 -12.08 -30.49 10.21
C SER A 108 -10.63 -30.02 10.18
N ARG A 109 -9.76 -30.71 10.94
CA ARG A 109 -8.32 -30.46 10.93
C ARG A 109 -7.74 -30.49 9.51
N ARG A 110 -8.19 -31.43 8.67
CA ARG A 110 -7.71 -31.59 7.29
C ARG A 110 -8.06 -30.38 6.45
N ASP A 111 -9.27 -29.85 6.60
CA ASP A 111 -9.78 -28.73 5.83
C ASP A 111 -9.05 -27.44 6.22
N VAL A 112 -8.84 -27.20 7.52
CA VAL A 112 -8.06 -26.04 7.98
C VAL A 112 -6.64 -26.07 7.43
N LEU A 113 -5.99 -27.24 7.46
CA LEU A 113 -4.65 -27.39 6.87
C LEU A 113 -4.68 -27.17 5.35
N LEU A 114 -5.67 -27.71 4.63
CA LEU A 114 -5.85 -27.44 3.20
C LEU A 114 -6.00 -25.94 2.93
N GLY A 115 -6.85 -25.24 3.70
CA GLY A 115 -7.03 -23.80 3.61
C GLY A 115 -5.73 -23.02 3.84
N LEU A 116 -4.95 -23.39 4.85
CA LEU A 116 -3.66 -22.77 5.15
C LEU A 116 -2.65 -22.94 4.01
N TYR A 117 -2.51 -24.16 3.48
CA TYR A 117 -1.60 -24.39 2.35
C TYR A 117 -2.10 -23.71 1.07
N ALA A 118 -3.40 -23.75 0.78
CA ALA A 118 -3.97 -23.06 -0.39
C ALA A 118 -3.77 -21.54 -0.32
N ALA A 119 -3.97 -20.93 0.86
CA ALA A 119 -3.72 -19.51 1.08
C ALA A 119 -2.25 -19.14 0.82
N ALA A 120 -1.30 -19.99 1.23
CA ALA A 120 0.12 -19.80 0.97
C ALA A 120 0.46 -19.90 -0.53
N GLU A 121 -0.05 -20.92 -1.22
CA GLU A 121 0.22 -21.15 -2.64
C GLU A 121 -0.33 -20.02 -3.53
N LEU A 122 -1.54 -19.53 -3.23
CA LEU A 122 -2.13 -18.39 -3.95
C LEU A 122 -1.68 -17.03 -3.42
N ARG A 123 -0.87 -16.99 -2.35
CA ARG A 123 -0.46 -15.76 -1.66
C ARG A 123 -1.65 -14.83 -1.38
N THR A 124 -2.74 -15.38 -0.84
CA THR A 124 -4.00 -14.65 -0.65
C THR A 124 -3.93 -13.70 0.55
N ILE A 125 -3.34 -12.51 0.34
CA ILE A 125 -3.12 -11.48 1.35
C ILE A 125 -4.40 -11.09 2.11
N GLY A 126 -5.55 -11.11 1.44
CA GLY A 126 -6.84 -10.81 2.07
C GLY A 126 -7.21 -11.75 3.23
N LEU A 127 -6.57 -12.91 3.34
CA LEU A 127 -6.79 -13.89 4.40
C LEU A 127 -5.76 -13.81 5.54
N ILE A 128 -4.88 -12.79 5.57
CA ILE A 128 -3.86 -12.65 6.62
C ILE A 128 -4.50 -12.67 8.01
N ALA A 129 -5.63 -11.98 8.22
CA ALA A 129 -6.29 -11.94 9.52
C ALA A 129 -6.83 -13.31 9.96
N ASP A 130 -7.45 -14.06 9.04
CA ASP A 130 -7.95 -15.42 9.30
C ASP A 130 -6.80 -16.38 9.62
N VAL A 131 -5.70 -16.30 8.87
CA VAL A 131 -4.48 -17.09 9.12
C VAL A 131 -3.85 -16.71 10.46
N ASP A 132 -3.77 -15.42 10.81
CA ASP A 132 -3.17 -14.97 12.07
C ASP A 132 -3.97 -15.46 13.29
N ALA A 133 -5.31 -15.47 13.20
CA ALA A 133 -6.17 -16.01 14.25
C ALA A 133 -5.89 -17.50 14.54
N LEU A 134 -5.49 -18.28 13.53
CA LEU A 134 -5.14 -19.70 13.70
C LEU A 134 -3.79 -19.95 14.38
N ARG A 135 -2.96 -18.92 14.60
CA ARG A 135 -1.67 -19.08 15.30
C ARG A 135 -1.81 -19.45 16.76
N ILE A 136 -2.96 -19.16 17.38
CA ILE A 136 -3.29 -19.54 18.75
C ILE A 136 -4.20 -20.78 18.82
N HIS A 137 -4.34 -21.52 17.73
CA HIS A 137 -5.16 -22.72 17.66
C HIS A 137 -4.60 -23.85 18.57
N THR A 138 -5.51 -24.62 19.18
CA THR A 138 -5.18 -25.68 20.16
C THR A 138 -4.43 -26.86 19.53
N ASP A 139 -4.74 -27.24 18.28
CA ASP A 139 -3.94 -28.18 17.50
C ASP A 139 -2.60 -27.55 17.10
N ARG A 140 -1.51 -28.11 17.63
CA ARG A 140 -0.13 -27.63 17.39
C ARG A 140 0.27 -27.59 15.92
N ARG A 141 -0.24 -28.51 15.08
CA ARG A 141 0.11 -28.53 13.66
C ARG A 141 -0.54 -27.37 12.93
N ILE A 142 -1.80 -27.06 13.26
CA ILE A 142 -2.50 -25.89 12.69
C ILE A 142 -1.79 -24.61 13.10
N SER A 143 -1.48 -24.41 14.38
CA SER A 143 -0.82 -23.17 14.83
C SER A 143 0.58 -22.97 14.25
N GLN A 144 1.38 -24.04 14.14
CA GLN A 144 2.69 -23.98 13.50
C GLN A 144 2.60 -23.68 12.00
N THR A 145 1.69 -24.35 11.28
CA THR A 145 1.48 -24.08 9.85
C THR A 145 0.95 -22.65 9.66
N ALA A 146 0.00 -22.19 10.47
CA ALA A 146 -0.52 -20.83 10.42
C ALA A 146 0.58 -19.78 10.61
N ALA A 147 1.51 -19.99 11.56
CA ALA A 147 2.63 -19.08 11.76
C ALA A 147 3.55 -18.98 10.51
N GLN A 148 3.88 -20.12 9.89
CA GLN A 148 4.68 -20.15 8.66
C GLN A 148 3.97 -19.50 7.47
N VAL A 149 2.66 -19.72 7.35
CA VAL A 149 1.84 -19.12 6.28
C VAL A 149 1.71 -17.62 6.49
N ALA A 150 1.47 -17.15 7.73
CA ALA A 150 1.41 -15.74 8.06
C ALA A 150 2.71 -15.01 7.68
N GLU A 151 3.87 -15.61 7.98
CA GLU A 151 5.17 -15.06 7.57
C GLU A 151 5.31 -14.96 6.06
N LYS A 152 4.96 -16.01 5.30
CA LYS A 152 4.98 -15.99 3.83
C LYS A 152 4.06 -14.91 3.25
N LEU A 153 2.85 -14.77 3.79
CA LEU A 153 1.90 -13.76 3.33
C LEU A 153 2.35 -12.34 3.68
N ALA A 154 2.95 -12.14 4.86
CA ALA A 154 3.52 -10.86 5.26
C ALA A 154 4.66 -10.45 4.33
N LEU A 155 5.58 -11.36 4.01
CA LEU A 155 6.66 -11.10 3.05
C LEU A 155 6.11 -10.75 1.66
N ALA A 156 5.10 -11.48 1.17
CA ALA A 156 4.46 -11.17 -0.12
C ALA A 156 3.81 -9.78 -0.12
N LEU A 157 3.11 -9.41 0.95
CA LEU A 157 2.51 -8.08 1.12
C LEU A 157 3.58 -6.98 1.12
N VAL A 158 4.69 -7.18 1.84
CA VAL A 158 5.81 -6.23 1.87
C VAL A 158 6.41 -6.06 0.47
N SER A 159 6.65 -7.14 -0.28
CA SER A 159 7.18 -7.06 -1.64
C SER A 159 6.25 -6.28 -2.58
N ILE A 160 4.93 -6.56 -2.55
CA ILE A 160 3.96 -5.83 -3.36
C ILE A 160 3.89 -4.35 -2.95
N GLY A 161 3.93 -4.06 -1.65
CA GLY A 161 4.01 -2.70 -1.13
C GLY A 161 5.25 -1.98 -1.64
N ALA A 162 6.42 -2.61 -1.55
CA ALA A 162 7.70 -2.07 -2.02
C ALA A 162 7.71 -1.81 -3.53
N GLU A 163 7.19 -2.73 -4.35
CA GLU A 163 7.07 -2.56 -5.79
C GLU A 163 6.14 -1.40 -6.15
N ARG A 164 5.00 -1.27 -5.47
CA ARG A 164 4.05 -0.16 -5.66
C ARG A 164 4.68 1.17 -5.27
N LEU A 165 5.37 1.23 -4.13
CA LEU A 165 6.08 2.43 -3.67
C LEU A 165 7.21 2.79 -4.65
N ALA A 166 7.98 1.81 -5.13
CA ALA A 166 9.02 2.04 -6.12
C ALA A 166 8.44 2.53 -7.45
N ALA A 167 7.31 1.98 -7.90
CA ALA A 167 6.61 2.44 -9.10
C ALA A 167 6.06 3.87 -8.94
N ALA A 168 5.49 4.19 -7.78
CA ALA A 168 5.06 5.55 -7.46
C ALA A 168 6.25 6.53 -7.44
N GLY A 169 7.37 6.15 -6.83
CA GLY A 169 8.60 6.93 -6.83
C GLY A 169 9.18 7.15 -8.23
N ARG A 170 9.07 6.17 -9.14
CA ARG A 170 9.47 6.35 -10.55
C ARG A 170 8.55 7.33 -11.31
N ARG A 171 7.25 7.34 -11.02
CA ARG A 171 6.29 8.27 -11.64
C ARG A 171 6.44 9.71 -11.14
N HIS A 172 6.78 9.86 -9.86
CA HIS A 172 6.95 11.17 -9.21
C HIS A 172 8.27 11.19 -8.42
N PRO A 173 9.43 11.26 -9.11
CA PRO A 173 10.74 11.19 -8.46
C PRO A 173 11.02 12.38 -7.53
N ASP A 174 10.28 13.46 -7.69
CA ASP A 174 10.29 14.68 -6.90
C ASP A 174 9.40 14.61 -5.65
N ARG A 175 8.71 13.49 -5.40
CA ARG A 175 7.76 13.33 -4.29
C ARG A 175 8.08 12.10 -3.43
N SER A 176 7.67 12.14 -2.18
CA SER A 176 7.71 10.96 -1.31
C SER A 176 6.60 9.98 -1.71
N ALA A 177 7.00 8.78 -2.16
CA ALA A 177 6.09 7.70 -2.52
C ALA A 177 5.32 7.14 -1.31
N VAL A 178 5.89 7.25 -0.11
CA VAL A 178 5.31 6.67 1.11
C VAL A 178 4.31 7.63 1.76
N PHE A 179 4.53 8.94 1.65
CA PHE A 179 3.80 9.94 2.43
C PHE A 179 2.26 9.85 2.28
N ALA A 180 1.77 9.61 1.06
CA ALA A 180 0.32 9.47 0.80
C ALA A 180 -0.32 8.24 1.50
N HIS A 181 0.49 7.31 1.99
CA HIS A 181 0.07 6.09 2.68
C HIS A 181 0.29 6.15 4.20
N LEU A 182 0.85 7.24 4.72
CA LEU A 182 1.11 7.39 6.16
C LEU A 182 -0.15 7.89 6.86
N GLY A 183 -0.95 6.97 7.42
CA GLY A 183 -2.06 7.30 8.30
C GLY A 183 -3.12 8.21 7.69
N ASP A 184 -3.92 8.83 8.55
CA ASP A 184 -4.93 9.82 8.15
C ASP A 184 -4.35 11.24 8.04
N ALA A 185 -5.19 12.23 7.74
CA ALA A 185 -4.73 13.61 7.59
C ALA A 185 -4.10 14.19 8.88
N PRO A 186 -4.68 14.00 10.08
CA PRO A 186 -4.00 14.29 11.35
C PRO A 186 -2.59 13.71 11.46
N ASP A 187 -2.41 12.40 11.20
CA ASP A 187 -1.11 11.74 11.29
C ASP A 187 -0.08 12.39 10.34
N ARG A 188 -0.49 12.66 9.10
CA ARG A 188 0.37 13.35 8.12
C ARG A 188 0.73 14.76 8.52
N CYS A 189 -0.19 15.50 9.14
CA CYS A 189 0.11 16.83 9.66
C CYS A 189 1.13 16.75 10.80
N GLU A 190 1.04 15.77 11.68
CA GLU A 190 2.01 15.58 12.77
C GLU A 190 3.41 15.25 12.23
N ILE A 191 3.52 14.34 11.26
CA ILE A 191 4.78 14.02 10.58
C ILE A 191 5.41 15.27 9.96
N LEU A 192 4.62 16.11 9.29
CA LEU A 192 5.09 17.37 8.71
C LEU A 192 5.59 18.35 9.79
N ARG A 193 4.91 18.43 10.93
CA ARG A 193 5.35 19.28 12.05
C ARG A 193 6.64 18.78 12.69
N TRP A 194 6.85 17.47 12.78
CA TRP A 194 8.11 16.91 13.30
C TRP A 194 9.33 17.37 12.49
N LEU A 195 9.19 17.64 11.19
CA LEU A 195 10.27 18.21 10.37
C LEU A 195 10.79 19.56 10.89
N LEU A 196 9.96 20.32 11.62
CA LEU A 196 10.39 21.59 12.22
C LEU A 196 11.34 21.39 13.40
N HIS A 197 11.30 20.22 14.04
CA HIS A 197 12.09 19.90 15.22
C HIS A 197 13.38 19.13 14.89
N ASP A 198 13.38 18.36 13.80
CA ASP A 198 14.48 17.44 13.46
C ASP A 198 15.75 18.16 12.95
N GLY A 199 15.70 19.48 12.72
CA GLY A 199 16.86 20.29 12.33
C GLY A 199 17.42 20.00 10.94
N HIS A 200 16.87 19.04 10.20
CA HIS A 200 17.29 18.63 8.84
C HIS A 200 16.60 19.45 7.74
N GLY A 201 16.38 20.74 7.98
CA GLY A 201 15.79 21.66 7.02
C GLY A 201 16.60 21.66 5.72
N GLY A 202 15.98 21.25 4.62
CA GLY A 202 16.59 21.30 3.28
C GLY A 202 17.19 20.01 2.73
N SER A 203 17.05 18.87 3.42
CA SER A 203 17.41 17.58 2.79
C SER A 203 16.53 17.29 1.56
N SER A 204 17.06 16.56 0.58
CA SER A 204 16.30 16.14 -0.62
C SER A 204 15.03 15.38 -0.24
N GLU A 205 15.08 14.56 0.81
CA GLU A 205 13.92 13.80 1.29
C GLU A 205 12.88 14.70 1.98
N THR A 206 13.32 15.70 2.74
CA THR A 206 12.44 16.74 3.31
C THR A 206 11.68 17.48 2.20
N VAL A 207 12.38 17.87 1.13
CA VAL A 207 11.78 18.55 -0.03
C VAL A 207 10.74 17.65 -0.72
N LYS A 208 11.06 16.37 -0.96
CA LYS A 208 10.13 15.40 -1.53
C LYS A 208 8.88 15.20 -0.68
N LEU A 209 9.05 15.11 0.65
CA LEU A 209 7.95 14.93 1.59
C LEU A 209 7.03 16.15 1.60
N LEU A 210 7.60 17.36 1.58
CA LEU A 210 6.82 18.61 1.50
C LEU A 210 6.11 18.77 0.15
N ARG A 211 6.72 18.37 -0.98
CA ARG A 211 6.01 18.32 -2.28
C ARG A 211 4.80 17.40 -2.24
N SER A 212 4.94 16.21 -1.63
CA SER A 212 3.79 15.32 -1.42
C SER A 212 2.71 16.03 -0.59
N GLY A 213 3.08 16.65 0.53
CA GLY A 213 2.17 17.39 1.40
C GLY A 213 1.46 18.55 0.71
N LEU A 214 2.14 19.34 -0.11
CA LEU A 214 1.58 20.47 -0.86
C LEU A 214 0.54 20.04 -1.91
N THR A 215 0.54 18.76 -2.30
CA THR A 215 -0.40 18.17 -3.26
C THR A 215 -1.38 17.17 -2.63
N ASP A 216 -1.41 17.08 -1.30
CA ASP A 216 -2.28 16.14 -0.57
C ASP A 216 -3.76 16.43 -0.84
N ALA A 217 -4.61 15.41 -0.78
CA ALA A 217 -6.05 15.57 -0.98
C ALA A 217 -6.71 16.38 0.15
N ASP A 218 -6.26 16.24 1.40
CA ASP A 218 -6.77 17.03 2.52
C ASP A 218 -6.08 18.40 2.58
N TRP A 219 -6.89 19.46 2.58
CA TRP A 219 -6.37 20.83 2.58
C TRP A 219 -5.56 21.16 3.83
N ARG A 220 -5.81 20.48 4.96
CA ARG A 220 -5.06 20.68 6.20
C ARG A 220 -3.63 20.20 6.08
N VAL A 221 -3.41 19.08 5.39
CA VAL A 221 -2.07 18.58 5.10
C VAL A 221 -1.34 19.57 4.18
N ARG A 222 -2.02 20.08 3.15
CA ARG A 222 -1.47 21.10 2.24
C ARG A 222 -1.05 22.37 2.98
N VAL A 223 -1.90 22.91 3.84
CA VAL A 223 -1.58 24.11 4.64
C VAL A 223 -0.44 23.84 5.62
N THR A 224 -0.40 22.67 6.27
CA THR A 224 0.72 22.30 7.16
C THR A 224 2.04 22.28 6.37
N ALA A 225 2.06 21.62 5.21
CA ALA A 225 3.25 21.56 4.36
C ALA A 225 3.70 22.96 3.89
N MET A 226 2.76 23.84 3.55
CA MET A 226 3.02 25.23 3.20
C MET A 226 3.69 26.00 4.35
N MET A 227 3.15 25.88 5.56
CA MET A 227 3.69 26.57 6.75
C MET A 227 5.10 26.04 7.08
N VAL A 228 5.30 24.73 7.03
CA VAL A 228 6.61 24.10 7.26
C VAL A 228 7.62 24.54 6.19
N THR A 229 7.20 24.61 4.92
CA THR A 229 8.03 25.10 3.81
C THR A 229 8.51 26.53 4.05
N GLY A 230 7.60 27.42 4.49
CA GLY A 230 7.94 28.80 4.84
C GLY A 230 8.91 28.90 6.01
N ARG A 231 8.65 28.12 7.07
CA ARG A 231 9.48 28.13 8.28
C ARG A 231 10.90 27.61 8.03
N LEU A 232 11.04 26.62 7.14
CA LEU A 232 12.34 26.10 6.70
C LEU A 232 12.97 26.92 5.56
N LYS A 233 12.31 27.98 5.09
CA LYS A 233 12.76 28.87 4.00
C LYS A 233 13.19 28.14 2.72
N LEU A 234 12.42 27.10 2.34
CA LEU A 234 12.79 26.24 1.21
C LEU A 234 12.42 26.89 -0.14
N GLN A 235 13.34 27.68 -0.69
CA GLN A 235 13.14 28.38 -1.97
C GLN A 235 12.79 27.47 -3.14
N VAL A 236 13.30 26.23 -3.15
CA VAL A 236 13.02 25.23 -4.19
C VAL A 236 11.53 24.87 -4.31
N LEU A 237 10.72 25.19 -3.29
CA LEU A 237 9.27 24.90 -3.25
C LEU A 237 8.38 26.13 -3.46
N TRP A 238 8.96 27.28 -3.81
CA TRP A 238 8.21 28.54 -3.94
C TRP A 238 7.08 28.44 -4.96
N GLN A 239 7.34 27.82 -6.11
CA GLN A 239 6.35 27.72 -7.18
C GLN A 239 5.21 26.77 -6.80
N GLU A 240 5.52 25.67 -6.14
CA GLU A 240 4.56 24.69 -5.64
C GLU A 240 3.65 25.33 -4.57
N VAL A 241 4.20 26.11 -3.64
CA VAL A 241 3.42 26.89 -2.67
C VAL A 241 2.53 27.92 -3.37
N ARG A 242 3.03 28.57 -4.42
CA ARG A 242 2.23 29.55 -5.17
C ARG A 242 1.04 28.90 -5.88
N GLN A 243 1.25 27.72 -6.46
CA GLN A 243 0.27 27.01 -7.28
C GLN A 243 -0.68 26.12 -6.48
N MET A 244 -0.39 25.82 -5.21
CA MET A 244 -1.23 24.94 -4.40
C MET A 244 -2.69 25.42 -4.34
N GLU A 245 -3.62 24.47 -4.38
CA GLU A 245 -5.05 24.75 -4.27
C GLU A 245 -5.47 24.87 -2.80
N LEU A 246 -5.97 26.05 -2.43
CA LEU A 246 -6.58 26.30 -1.13
C LEU A 246 -8.10 26.26 -1.24
N PRO A 247 -8.83 25.86 -0.18
CA PRO A 247 -10.28 25.81 -0.20
C PRO A 247 -10.90 27.18 -0.52
N THR A 248 -11.71 27.24 -1.58
CA THR A 248 -12.41 28.45 -2.01
C THR A 248 -13.89 28.47 -1.60
N THR A 249 -14.43 27.33 -1.16
CA THR A 249 -15.86 27.17 -0.82
C THR A 249 -16.08 26.65 0.59
N SER A 250 -17.30 26.85 1.11
CA SER A 250 -17.73 26.43 2.45
C SER A 250 -17.85 24.91 2.64
N ARG A 251 -17.84 24.11 1.57
CA ARG A 251 -17.91 22.63 1.64
C ARG A 251 -16.73 22.00 2.38
N SER A 252 -15.65 22.76 2.57
CA SER A 252 -14.46 22.38 3.33
C SER A 252 -14.59 22.56 4.85
N GLY A 253 -15.72 23.08 5.34
CA GLY A 253 -15.92 23.45 6.74
C GLY A 253 -15.33 24.80 7.12
N LEU A 254 -14.67 25.51 6.18
CA LEU A 254 -14.14 26.86 6.41
C LEU A 254 -15.19 27.93 6.08
N ASP A 255 -15.33 28.90 6.98
CA ASP A 255 -16.09 30.11 6.74
C ASP A 255 -15.31 31.12 5.85
N ALA A 256 -15.88 32.29 5.60
CA ALA A 256 -15.21 33.32 4.79
C ALA A 256 -13.91 33.82 5.45
N ARG A 257 -13.89 33.89 6.77
CA ARG A 257 -12.75 34.36 7.57
C ARG A 257 -11.58 33.39 7.47
N GLY A 258 -11.82 32.10 7.68
CA GLY A 258 -10.82 31.04 7.57
C GLY A 258 -10.20 30.97 6.17
N ARG A 259 -11.01 31.16 5.11
CA ARG A 259 -10.47 31.25 3.74
C ARG A 259 -9.56 32.45 3.54
N SER A 260 -9.94 33.62 4.03
CA SER A 260 -9.10 34.82 3.98
C SER A 260 -7.78 34.62 4.75
N LEU A 261 -7.84 33.94 5.90
CA LEU A 261 -6.67 33.62 6.70
C LEU A 261 -5.69 32.70 5.96
N LEU A 262 -6.19 31.65 5.28
CA LEU A 262 -5.35 30.78 4.45
C LEU A 262 -4.65 31.52 3.31
N MET A 263 -5.36 32.46 2.66
CA MET A 263 -4.79 33.28 1.59
C MET A 263 -3.72 34.23 2.12
N ALA A 264 -3.94 34.84 3.29
CA ALA A 264 -2.94 35.66 3.97
C ALA A 264 -1.72 34.82 4.38
N ALA A 265 -1.92 33.62 4.92
CA ALA A 265 -0.85 32.70 5.28
C ALA A 265 0.01 32.32 4.08
N ARG A 266 -0.60 32.01 2.92
CA ARG A 266 0.17 31.74 1.69
C ARG A 266 1.01 32.94 1.25
N LYS A 267 0.47 34.16 1.30
CA LYS A 267 1.24 35.38 0.99
C LYS A 267 2.41 35.56 1.95
N ALA A 268 2.18 35.35 3.25
CA ALA A 268 3.22 35.42 4.28
C ALA A 268 4.33 34.41 4.05
N VAL A 269 3.98 33.14 3.75
CA VAL A 269 4.94 32.08 3.41
C VAL A 269 5.75 32.44 2.17
N LEU A 270 5.11 32.88 1.07
CA LEU A 270 5.82 33.24 -0.15
C LEU A 270 6.81 34.39 0.06
N SER A 271 6.43 35.39 0.86
CA SER A 271 7.30 36.50 1.25
C SER A 271 8.46 36.04 2.14
N GLU A 272 8.22 35.14 3.09
CA GLU A 272 9.28 34.60 3.94
C GLU A 272 10.28 33.74 3.15
N ILE A 273 9.80 32.96 2.18
CA ILE A 273 10.65 32.16 1.29
C ILE A 273 11.49 33.08 0.39
N ALA A 274 10.89 34.11 -0.20
CA ALA A 274 11.57 35.04 -1.12
C ALA A 274 12.47 36.07 -0.41
N ASP A 275 12.42 36.14 0.93
CA ASP A 275 13.05 37.18 1.76
C ASP A 275 12.61 38.61 1.36
N GLU A 276 11.44 38.75 0.76
CA GLU A 276 10.90 40.03 0.30
C GLU A 276 10.23 40.77 1.46
N SER A 277 10.42 42.09 1.55
CA SER A 277 9.68 42.90 2.53
C SER A 277 8.20 43.03 2.15
N LEU A 278 7.31 42.84 3.12
CA LEU A 278 5.88 43.06 2.90
C LEU A 278 5.58 44.58 2.83
N PRO A 279 4.62 45.03 2.00
CA PRO A 279 4.19 46.42 1.98
C PRO A 279 3.77 46.91 3.37
N GLN A 280 4.14 48.14 3.73
CA GLN A 280 3.80 48.77 5.01
C GLN A 280 2.37 49.36 5.03
N ASP A 281 1.45 48.81 4.25
CA ASP A 281 0.06 49.25 4.28
C ASP A 281 -0.60 48.85 5.61
N ASP A 282 -1.45 49.74 6.12
CA ASP A 282 -2.22 49.58 7.37
C ASP A 282 -3.58 48.90 7.13
N SER A 283 -3.86 48.46 5.90
CA SER A 283 -5.02 47.61 5.64
C SER A 283 -4.99 46.34 6.50
N ALA A 284 -6.16 45.95 7.03
CA ALA A 284 -6.29 44.80 7.92
C ALA A 284 -5.69 43.50 7.34
N GLY A 285 -5.74 43.32 6.02
CA GLY A 285 -5.12 42.18 5.35
C GLY A 285 -3.59 42.23 5.31
N ALA A 286 -3.00 43.42 5.17
CA ALA A 286 -1.55 43.62 5.23
C ALA A 286 -1.00 43.41 6.63
N VAL A 287 -1.72 43.89 7.66
CA VAL A 287 -1.40 43.63 9.08
C VAL A 287 -1.42 42.13 9.36
N LEU A 288 -2.51 41.44 9.02
CA LEU A 288 -2.64 39.99 9.22
C LEU A 288 -1.52 39.21 8.52
N THR A 289 -1.16 39.59 7.29
CA THR A 289 -0.08 38.93 6.53
C THR A 289 1.28 39.12 7.23
N ARG A 290 1.56 40.30 7.79
CA ARG A 290 2.78 40.57 8.56
C ARG A 290 2.84 39.74 9.84
N GLU A 291 1.75 39.71 10.62
CA GLU A 291 1.67 38.92 11.85
C GLU A 291 1.90 37.43 11.59
N LEU A 292 1.26 36.89 10.53
CA LEU A 292 1.47 35.50 10.12
C LEU A 292 2.92 35.24 9.70
N ARG A 293 3.55 36.16 8.96
CA ARG A 293 4.95 36.02 8.54
C ARG A 293 5.88 35.93 9.75
N ASP A 294 5.70 36.81 10.74
CA ASP A 294 6.51 36.80 11.96
C ASP A 294 6.32 35.51 12.77
N ALA A 295 5.08 35.03 12.86
CA ALA A 295 4.76 33.76 13.50
C ALA A 295 5.40 32.56 12.77
N ILE A 296 5.30 32.49 11.42
CA ILE A 296 5.94 31.46 10.59
C ILE A 296 7.46 31.48 10.77
N ALA A 297 8.05 32.67 10.80
CA ALA A 297 9.48 32.83 11.04
C ALA A 297 9.89 32.51 12.48
N GLY A 298 8.93 32.36 13.41
CA GLY A 298 9.19 32.07 14.82
C GLY A 298 9.89 33.24 15.51
N ARG A 299 9.64 34.46 14.99
CA ARG A 299 10.01 35.71 15.64
C ARG A 299 9.00 35.93 16.77
N ASN A 300 9.12 35.10 17.82
CA ASN A 300 8.21 35.05 18.95
C ASN A 300 8.18 36.42 19.64
N GLY A 301 7.03 37.08 19.56
CA GLY A 301 6.77 38.39 20.15
C GLY A 301 5.56 39.12 19.54
N ALA A 302 5.19 38.79 18.30
CA ALA A 302 4.23 39.59 17.54
C ALA A 302 2.79 39.03 17.47
N ALA A 303 2.60 37.71 17.41
CA ALA A 303 1.25 37.16 17.26
C ALA A 303 0.50 37.19 18.60
N ARG A 304 -0.40 38.16 18.77
CA ARG A 304 -1.34 38.21 19.91
C ARG A 304 -2.74 37.85 19.43
N GLY A 305 -3.52 37.21 20.29
CA GLY A 305 -4.91 36.85 20.00
C GLY A 305 -5.02 35.69 19.01
N GLU A 306 -6.07 35.73 18.17
CA GLU A 306 -6.46 34.59 17.33
C GLU A 306 -5.40 34.13 16.33
N VAL A 307 -4.50 35.01 15.86
CA VAL A 307 -3.41 34.62 14.95
C VAL A 307 -2.38 33.76 15.67
N GLY A 308 -2.10 34.10 16.94
CA GLY A 308 -1.27 33.29 17.83
C GLY A 308 -1.91 31.94 18.08
N GLU A 309 -3.18 31.88 18.48
CA GLU A 309 -3.91 30.62 18.70
C GLU A 309 -3.99 29.77 17.42
N TRP A 310 -4.16 30.41 16.27
CA TRP A 310 -4.20 29.71 14.99
C TRP A 310 -2.83 29.17 14.61
N VAL A 311 -1.74 29.92 14.79
CA VAL A 311 -0.40 29.39 14.48
C VAL A 311 0.01 28.36 15.53
N ASP A 312 -0.24 28.59 16.81
CA ASP A 312 0.08 27.68 17.91
C ASP A 312 -0.70 26.38 17.80
N GLY A 313 -1.98 26.41 17.40
CA GLY A 313 -2.76 25.20 17.11
C GLY A 313 -2.21 24.39 15.92
N TRP A 314 -1.40 25.01 15.06
CA TRP A 314 -0.77 24.37 13.91
C TRP A 314 0.71 24.04 14.10
N VAL A 315 1.41 24.71 15.01
CA VAL A 315 2.83 24.51 15.29
C VAL A 315 3.03 23.64 16.53
N SER A 316 2.08 23.64 17.46
CA SER A 316 2.14 22.75 18.63
C SER A 316 2.01 21.31 18.17
N VAL A 317 3.09 20.56 18.32
CA VAL A 317 3.03 19.10 18.36
C VAL A 317 2.26 18.77 19.63
N GLY A 318 1.00 18.33 19.48
CA GLY A 318 0.28 17.76 20.61
C GLY A 318 1.15 16.68 21.23
N THR A 319 1.39 16.74 22.53
CA THR A 319 2.13 15.67 23.20
C THR A 319 1.37 14.37 22.94
N PRO A 320 1.99 13.33 22.34
CA PRO A 320 1.28 12.10 22.01
C PRO A 320 0.67 11.52 23.30
N GLY A 321 -0.66 11.53 23.41
CA GLY A 321 -1.39 10.98 24.56
C GLY A 321 -2.39 11.89 25.27
N GLN A 322 -2.43 13.20 25.00
CA GLN A 322 -3.52 14.06 25.49
C GLN A 322 -4.59 14.24 24.41
N ARG A 323 -5.57 13.32 24.36
CA ARG A 323 -6.84 13.63 23.69
C ARG A 323 -7.58 14.66 24.54
N PRO A 324 -8.12 15.75 23.96
CA PRO A 324 -9.05 16.60 24.68
C PRO A 324 -10.27 15.78 25.09
N ARG A 325 -10.69 15.93 26.35
CA ARG A 325 -11.99 15.42 26.83
C ARG A 325 -13.12 16.25 26.25
#